data_AF-A0A821B4Z9-F1
#
_entry.id   AF-A0A821B4Z9-F1
#
_cell.length_a   1.000
_cell.length_b   1.000
_cell.length_c   1.000
_cell.angle_alpha   90.00
_cell.angle_beta   90.00
_cell.angle_gamma   90.00
#
_symmetry.space_group_name_H-M   'P 1'
#
loop_
_entity.id
_entity.type
_entity.pdbx_description
1 polymer ?
#
loop_
_entity_poly.entity_id
_entity_poly.type
_entity_poly.pdbx_seq_one_letter_code
_entity_poly.pdbx_strand_id
1 'polypeptide(L)'
;SGLQPLLRLALTLDRRHAKLQKLSITVVRYLTQTKKLASRATSTTIVRDILAVVFLMDKSQGQNRLRTIKIKEGLLKVLLNLVKSKTGRVQFLEANGFYLLYELAMNVLPNDNFCNLA
;
A
#
# COMPACT_ATOMS: atom_id res chain seq x y z
N SER A 1 -12.47 -11.35 -11.10
CA SER A 1 -11.21 -11.38 -11.89
C SER A 1 -10.11 -12.02 -11.04
N GLY A 2 -9.14 -12.74 -11.63
CA GLY A 2 -8.08 -13.45 -10.88
C GLY A 2 -7.12 -12.58 -10.06
N LEU A 3 -7.17 -11.25 -10.23
CA LEU A 3 -6.38 -10.26 -9.48
C LEU A 3 -6.87 -10.06 -8.04
N GLN A 4 -8.18 -10.20 -7.80
CA GLN A 4 -8.79 -9.89 -6.51
C GLN A 4 -8.37 -10.88 -5.40
N PRO A 5 -8.31 -12.21 -5.64
CA PRO A 5 -7.76 -13.16 -4.68
C PRO A 5 -6.29 -12.90 -4.36
N LEU A 6 -5.47 -12.54 -5.36
CA LEU A 6 -4.05 -12.22 -5.16
C LEU A 6 -3.85 -10.95 -4.31
N LEU A 7 -4.69 -9.93 -4.53
CA LEU A 7 -4.72 -8.72 -3.73
C LEU A 7 -5.12 -9.02 -2.28
N ARG A 8 -6.14 -9.87 -2.06
CA ARG A 8 -6.51 -10.30 -0.70
C ARG A 8 -5.35 -11.03 -0.02
N LEU A 9 -4.70 -11.97 -0.70
CA LEU A 9 -3.52 -12.66 -0.16
C LEU A 9 -2.37 -11.69 0.18
N ALA A 10 -2.13 -10.68 -0.66
CA ALA A 10 -1.12 -9.65 -0.37
C ALA A 10 -1.42 -8.88 0.94
N LEU A 11 -2.71 -8.64 1.24
CA LEU A 11 -3.17 -7.84 2.37
C LEU A 11 -3.38 -8.64 3.66
N THR A 12 -3.82 -9.90 3.58
CA THR A 12 -4.23 -10.69 4.76
C THR A 12 -3.18 -11.66 5.28
N LEU A 13 -2.20 -12.05 4.45
CA LEU A 13 -1.21 -13.03 4.87
C LEU A 13 -0.32 -12.48 5.98
N ASP A 14 -0.07 -13.33 6.96
CA ASP A 14 0.63 -13.01 8.20
C ASP A 14 2.12 -13.42 8.16
N ARG A 15 2.77 -13.41 9.32
CA ARG A 15 4.18 -13.79 9.43
C ARG A 15 4.46 -15.20 8.96
N ARG A 16 3.54 -16.15 9.17
CA ARG A 16 3.69 -17.57 8.83
C ARG A 16 3.77 -17.79 7.32
N HIS A 17 3.18 -16.90 6.53
CA HIS A 17 3.11 -17.02 5.06
C HIS A 17 3.91 -15.93 4.34
N ALA A 18 5.01 -15.49 4.93
CA ALA A 18 5.88 -14.41 4.45
C ALA A 18 6.23 -14.47 2.95
N LYS A 19 6.66 -15.65 2.50
CA LYS A 19 7.12 -15.86 1.13
C LYS A 19 5.96 -15.72 0.16
N LEU A 20 4.81 -16.27 0.52
CA LEU A 20 3.60 -16.19 -0.28
C LEU A 20 3.08 -14.75 -0.36
N GLN A 21 3.05 -14.02 0.76
CA GLN A 21 2.66 -12.61 0.79
C GLN A 21 3.55 -11.77 -0.14
N LYS A 22 4.88 -11.93 -0.04
CA LYS A 22 5.84 -11.23 -0.88
C LYS A 22 5.64 -11.58 -2.36
N LEU A 23 5.39 -12.85 -2.68
CA LEU A 23 5.12 -13.31 -4.04
C LEU A 23 3.83 -12.68 -4.57
N SER A 24 2.74 -12.71 -3.80
CA SER A 24 1.47 -12.08 -4.16
C SER A 24 1.63 -10.59 -4.44
N ILE A 25 2.33 -9.85 -3.58
CA ILE A 25 2.62 -8.42 -3.80
C ILE A 25 3.41 -8.22 -5.11
N THR A 26 4.41 -9.07 -5.37
CA THR A 26 5.24 -8.97 -6.57
C THR A 26 4.42 -9.20 -7.84
N VAL A 27 3.58 -10.24 -7.85
CA VAL A 27 2.69 -10.58 -8.97
C VAL A 27 1.67 -9.47 -9.20
N VAL A 28 0.99 -9.00 -8.14
CA VAL A 28 0.01 -7.91 -8.23
C VAL A 28 0.67 -6.63 -8.75
N ARG A 29 1.87 -6.29 -8.24
CA ARG A 29 2.62 -5.14 -8.73
C ARG A 29 2.88 -5.24 -10.23
N TYR A 30 3.34 -6.40 -10.71
CA TYR A 30 3.58 -6.62 -12.14
C TYR A 30 2.31 -6.46 -12.97
N LEU A 31 1.23 -7.14 -12.57
CA LEU A 31 -0.05 -7.10 -13.29
C LEU A 31 -0.66 -5.69 -13.32
N THR A 32 -0.51 -4.90 -12.26
CA THR A 32 -1.05 -3.54 -12.17
C THR A 32 -0.23 -2.48 -12.91
N GLN A 33 0.94 -2.81 -13.48
CA GLN A 33 1.73 -1.85 -14.27
C GLN A 33 0.97 -1.32 -15.49
N THR A 34 0.10 -2.14 -16.07
CA THR A 34 -0.72 -1.72 -17.21
C THR A 34 -2.00 -1.04 -16.74
N LYS A 35 -2.33 0.11 -17.35
CA LYS A 35 -3.53 0.90 -17.00
C LYS A 35 -4.82 0.09 -17.10
N LYS A 36 -4.93 -0.82 -18.07
CA LYS A 36 -6.08 -1.71 -18.30
C LYS A 36 -6.26 -2.74 -17.17
N LEU A 37 -5.17 -3.31 -16.66
CA LEU A 37 -5.27 -4.27 -15.55
C LEU A 37 -5.43 -3.56 -14.21
N ALA A 38 -4.82 -2.38 -14.04
CA ALA A 38 -5.05 -1.53 -12.87
C ALA A 38 -6.52 -1.12 -12.73
N SER A 39 -7.19 -0.75 -13.83
CA SER A 39 -8.62 -0.42 -13.79
C SER A 39 -9.51 -1.64 -13.53
N ARG A 40 -9.09 -2.85 -13.92
CA ARG A 40 -9.81 -4.11 -13.60
C ARG A 40 -9.54 -4.62 -12.19
N ALA A 41 -8.43 -4.20 -11.59
CA ALA A 41 -8.04 -4.54 -10.22
C ALA A 41 -8.71 -3.63 -9.18
N THR A 42 -9.17 -2.44 -9.60
CA THR A 42 -9.88 -1.48 -8.75
C THR A 42 -11.33 -1.92 -8.53
N SER A 43 -11.52 -2.95 -7.69
CA SER A 43 -12.80 -3.13 -6.99
C SER A 43 -13.00 -2.01 -5.98
N THR A 44 -14.23 -1.72 -5.56
CA THR A 44 -14.66 -0.51 -4.83
C THR A 44 -13.83 -0.16 -3.58
N THR A 45 -13.13 -1.12 -2.96
CA THR A 45 -12.42 -0.90 -1.68
C THR A 45 -10.90 -1.06 -1.74
N ILE A 46 -10.30 -1.53 -2.84
CA ILE A 46 -8.93 -2.05 -2.77
C ILE A 46 -7.89 -0.99 -2.41
N VAL A 47 -8.08 0.23 -2.91
CA VAL A 47 -7.21 1.38 -2.61
C VAL A 47 -7.27 1.72 -1.12
N ARG A 48 -8.49 1.71 -0.54
CA ARG A 48 -8.72 1.92 0.90
C ARG A 48 -8.07 0.80 1.72
N ASP A 49 -8.21 -0.44 1.29
CA ASP A 49 -7.67 -1.61 2.01
C ASP A 49 -6.12 -1.56 2.05
N ILE A 50 -5.48 -1.20 0.93
CA ILE A 50 -4.03 -1.01 0.87
C ILE A 50 -3.58 0.11 1.83
N LEU A 51 -4.25 1.26 1.80
CA LEU A 51 -3.92 2.39 2.68
C LEU A 51 -4.07 2.01 4.17
N ALA A 52 -5.15 1.32 4.54
CA ALA A 52 -5.38 0.87 5.91
C ALA A 52 -4.29 -0.11 6.39
N VAL A 53 -3.92 -1.09 5.56
CA VAL A 53 -2.86 -2.06 5.92
C VAL A 53 -1.51 -1.37 6.09
N VAL A 54 -1.14 -0.47 5.18
CA VAL A 54 0.13 0.28 5.28
C VAL A 54 0.15 1.13 6.57
N PHE A 55 -0.96 1.76 6.92
CA PHE A 55 -1.09 2.56 8.14
C PHE A 55 -1.03 1.70 9.41
N LEU A 56 -1.75 0.58 9.48
CA LEU A 56 -1.72 -0.34 10.62
C LEU A 56 -0.34 -0.96 10.84
N MET A 57 0.39 -1.26 9.77
CA MET A 57 1.76 -1.77 9.84
C MET A 57 2.76 -0.74 10.41
N ASP A 58 2.43 0.55 10.39
CA ASP A 58 3.24 1.60 11.02
C ASP A 58 3.12 1.58 12.54
N LYS A 59 1.93 1.25 13.05
CA LYS A 59 1.67 1.16 14.49
C LYS A 59 2.26 -0.09 15.13
N SER A 60 2.53 -1.15 14.36
CA SER A 60 3.16 -2.38 14.88
C SER A 60 4.69 -2.25 14.90
N GLN A 61 5.24 -1.58 15.91
CA GLN A 61 6.68 -1.54 16.19
C GLN A 61 7.11 -2.92 16.74
N GLY A 62 7.82 -3.72 15.95
CA GLY A 62 8.33 -5.02 16.41
C GLY A 62 9.58 -5.47 15.66
N GLN A 63 10.20 -6.56 16.14
CA GLN A 63 11.53 -7.10 15.78
C GLN A 63 11.83 -7.35 14.29
N ASN A 64 10.90 -7.09 13.36
CA ASN A 64 11.03 -7.33 11.92
C ASN A 64 10.87 -6.07 11.06
N ARG A 65 11.40 -4.92 11.54
CA ARG A 65 11.31 -3.60 10.89
C ARG A 65 11.65 -3.63 9.39
N LEU A 66 12.77 -4.25 9.00
CA LEU A 66 13.20 -4.36 7.60
C LEU A 66 12.22 -5.13 6.70
N ARG A 67 11.59 -6.17 7.24
CA ARG A 67 10.60 -6.96 6.49
C ARG A 67 9.31 -6.16 6.29
N THR A 68 8.85 -5.47 7.33
CA THR A 68 7.68 -4.60 7.27
C THR A 68 7.90 -3.47 6.26
N ILE A 69 9.11 -2.88 6.22
CA ILE A 69 9.49 -1.87 5.23
C ILE A 69 9.33 -2.40 3.80
N LYS A 70 9.87 -3.58 3.48
CA LYS A 70 9.80 -4.15 2.12
C LYS A 70 8.35 -4.46 1.68
N ILE A 71 7.51 -4.91 2.61
CA ILE A 71 6.09 -5.16 2.34
C ILE A 71 5.36 -3.84 2.09
N LYS A 72 5.56 -2.83 2.96
CA LYS A 72 5.01 -1.48 2.80
C LYS A 72 5.40 -0.88 1.46
N GLU A 73 6.68 -0.93 1.10
CA GLU A 73 7.18 -0.41 -0.18
C GLU A 73 6.52 -1.12 -1.37
N GLY A 74 6.34 -2.44 -1.28
CA GLY A 74 5.64 -3.21 -2.30
C GLY A 74 4.18 -2.80 -2.46
N LEU A 75 3.46 -2.62 -1.35
CA LEU A 75 2.06 -2.16 -1.34
C LEU A 75 1.92 -0.73 -1.86
N LEU A 76 2.82 0.18 -1.49
CA LEU A 76 2.85 1.56 -2.01
C LEU A 76 3.10 1.59 -3.52
N LYS A 77 3.94 0.69 -4.05
CA LYS A 77 4.15 0.55 -5.51
C LYS A 77 2.90 0.04 -6.21
N VAL A 78 2.15 -0.88 -5.60
CA VAL A 78 0.84 -1.31 -6.12
C VAL A 78 -0.13 -0.13 -6.12
N LEU A 79 -0.22 0.61 -5.01
CA LEU A 79 -1.07 1.79 -4.89
C LEU A 79 -0.76 2.82 -5.99
N LEU A 80 0.52 3.13 -6.20
CA LEU A 80 0.99 4.03 -7.26
C LEU A 80 0.50 3.58 -8.65
N ASN A 81 0.54 2.29 -8.94
CA ASN A 81 0.04 1.75 -10.20
C ASN A 81 -1.48 1.90 -10.34
N LEU A 82 -2.24 1.65 -9.26
CA LEU A 82 -3.70 1.77 -9.28
C LEU A 82 -4.16 3.22 -9.51
N VAL A 83 -3.51 4.19 -8.85
CA VAL A 83 -3.84 5.62 -8.97
C VAL A 83 -3.44 6.24 -10.33
N LYS A 84 -2.77 5.51 -11.23
CA LYS A 84 -2.62 5.96 -12.62
C LYS A 84 -3.92 5.85 -13.42
N SER A 85 -4.88 5.05 -12.94
CA SER A 85 -6.21 4.92 -13.55
C SER A 85 -7.17 6.00 -13.03
N LYS A 86 -8.22 6.34 -13.81
CA LYS A 86 -9.26 7.30 -13.35
C LYS A 86 -9.98 6.75 -12.11
N THR A 87 -10.39 5.49 -12.15
CA THR A 87 -11.07 4.79 -11.05
C THR A 87 -10.22 4.75 -9.78
N GLY A 88 -8.93 4.39 -9.90
CA GLY A 88 -8.03 4.36 -8.76
C GLY A 88 -7.79 5.73 -8.12
N ARG A 89 -7.78 6.82 -8.92
CA ARG A 89 -7.71 8.18 -8.37
C ARG A 89 -8.95 8.53 -7.56
N VAL A 90 -10.15 8.24 -8.09
CA VAL A 90 -11.41 8.50 -7.39
C VAL A 90 -11.42 7.77 -6.04
N GLN A 91 -11.11 6.47 -6.05
CA GLN A 91 -11.04 5.69 -4.80
C GLN A 91 -9.99 6.19 -3.82
N PHE A 92 -8.85 6.67 -4.32
CA PHE A 92 -7.80 7.25 -3.49
C PHE A 92 -8.30 8.52 -2.77
N LEU A 93 -9.04 9.38 -3.47
CA LEU A 93 -9.65 10.57 -2.88
C LEU A 93 -10.74 10.18 -1.86
N GLU A 94 -11.64 9.26 -2.21
CA GLU A 94 -12.69 8.74 -1.32
C GLU A 94 -12.16 8.00 -0.08
N ALA A 95 -10.90 7.58 -0.11
CA ALA A 95 -10.21 6.95 1.01
C ALA A 95 -9.37 7.93 1.84
N ASN A 96 -9.52 9.25 1.65
CA ASN A 96 -8.67 10.28 2.27
C ASN A 96 -7.17 10.01 2.07
N GLY A 97 -6.81 9.50 0.87
CA GLY A 97 -5.46 9.00 0.61
C GLY A 97 -4.36 10.05 0.81
N PHE A 98 -4.62 11.32 0.50
CA PHE A 98 -3.66 12.41 0.77
C PHE A 98 -3.37 12.57 2.26
N TYR A 99 -4.41 12.59 3.11
CA TYR A 99 -4.26 12.72 4.55
C TYR A 99 -3.49 11.54 5.14
N LEU A 100 -3.83 10.30 4.75
CA LEU A 100 -3.14 9.11 5.24
C LEU A 100 -1.67 9.05 4.80
N LEU A 101 -1.35 9.49 3.59
CA LEU A 101 0.04 9.60 3.15
C LEU A 101 0.80 10.70 3.90
N TYR A 102 0.15 11.82 4.19
CA TYR A 102 0.73 12.89 5.00
C TYR A 102 1.05 12.39 6.42
N GLU A 103 0.11 11.74 7.11
CA GLU A 103 0.36 11.15 8.43
C GLU A 103 1.50 10.13 8.41
N LEU A 104 1.53 9.25 7.39
CA LEU A 104 2.62 8.30 7.21
C LEU A 104 3.97 8.98 7.00
N ALA A 105 4.02 10.09 6.26
CA ALA A 105 5.26 10.84 6.05
C ALA A 105 5.72 11.50 7.36
N MET A 106 4.80 12.12 8.10
CA MET A 106 5.11 12.77 9.39
C MET A 106 5.63 11.78 10.44
N ASN A 107 5.15 10.54 10.46
CA ASN A 107 5.65 9.51 11.37
C ASN A 107 7.08 9.03 11.04
N VAL A 108 7.55 9.27 9.82
CA VAL A 108 8.85 8.81 9.32
C VAL A 108 9.88 9.94 9.29
N LEU A 109 9.44 11.18 9.12
CA LEU A 109 10.30 12.35 9.20
C LEU A 109 10.80 12.52 10.65
N PRO A 110 12.12 12.65 10.89
CA PRO A 110 12.62 12.95 12.22
C PRO A 110 12.05 14.29 12.68
N ASN A 111 11.49 14.33 13.89
CA ASN A 111 10.91 15.53 14.52
C ASN A 111 11.91 16.70 14.67
N ASP A 112 13.20 16.49 14.42
CA ASP A 112 14.26 17.43 14.74
C ASP A 112 14.54 18.51 13.67
N ASN A 113 13.89 18.45 12.49
CA ASN A 113 14.22 19.37 11.37
C ASN A 113 13.20 20.48 11.09
N PHE A 114 12.07 20.55 11.81
CA PHE A 114 11.09 21.63 11.61
C PHE A 114 11.37 22.89 12.46
N CYS A 115 12.27 22.82 13.44
CA CYS A 115 12.61 23.97 14.30
C CYS A 115 13.75 24.86 13.78
N ASN A 116 14.38 24.54 12.64
CA ASN A 116 15.49 25.33 12.07
C ASN A 116 15.13 26.08 10.78
N LEU A 117 13.83 26.29 10.52
CA LEU A 117 13.32 27.07 9.39
C LEU A 117 12.51 28.31 9.83
N ALA A 118 12.64 28.71 11.10
CA ALA A 118 12.06 29.94 11.63
C ALA A 118 13.15 31.01 11.79
#